data_AF-A0AAV9LUM2-F1
#
_entry.id   AF-A0AAV9LUM2-F1
#
_cell.length_a   1.000
_cell.length_b   1.000
_cell.length_c   1.000
_cell.angle_alpha   90.00
_cell.angle_beta   90.00
_cell.angle_gamma   90.00
#
_symmetry.space_group_name_H-M   'P 1'
#
loop_
_entity.id
_entity.type
_entity.pdbx_description
1 polymer ?
#
loop_
_entity_poly.entity_id
_entity_poly.type
_entity_poly.pdbx_seq_one_letter_code
_entity_poly.pdbx_strand_id
1 'polypeptide(L)'
;MFYNLSTHIKFLAFDFLTLKSIPHESNIFSRKRRYLLHAETMGIVVTRDFKPNRFIKFDIGNGTDCIPCIRWINEETPRHFSRRI
;
A
#
# COMPACT_ATOMS: atom_id res chain seq x y z
N MET A 1 -4.66 18.11 -14.83
CA MET A 1 -6.01 17.65 -14.46
C MET A 1 -5.95 17.33 -12.98
N PHE A 2 -6.69 18.02 -12.11
CA PHE A 2 -6.63 17.76 -10.66
C PHE A 2 -7.59 16.64 -10.31
N TYR A 3 -7.06 15.47 -9.96
CA TYR A 3 -7.86 14.36 -9.45
C TYR A 3 -8.23 14.64 -7.99
N ASN A 4 -9.49 14.44 -7.61
CA ASN A 4 -9.87 14.39 -6.21
C ASN A 4 -9.34 13.06 -5.63
N LEU A 5 -8.18 13.12 -4.97
CA LEU A 5 -7.50 11.97 -4.38
C LEU A 5 -8.11 11.67 -3.02
N SER A 6 -8.62 10.46 -2.84
CA SER A 6 -8.99 9.98 -1.52
C SER A 6 -7.75 9.42 -0.84
N THR A 7 -7.35 10.05 0.26
CA THR A 7 -6.03 9.82 0.86
C THR A 7 -5.97 8.60 1.76
N HIS A 8 -7.09 8.14 2.35
CA HIS A 8 -7.12 6.98 3.22
C HIS A 8 -8.45 6.22 3.05
N ILE A 9 -8.43 5.12 2.29
CA ILE A 9 -9.56 4.20 2.19
C ILE A 9 -9.17 2.85 2.80
N LYS A 10 -10.06 2.31 3.63
CA LYS A 10 -9.93 0.95 4.19
C LYS A 10 -10.48 -0.08 3.21
N PHE A 11 -9.70 -1.09 2.91
CA PHE A 11 -10.01 -2.14 1.95
C PHE A 11 -9.85 -3.54 2.51
N LEU A 12 -10.68 -4.45 1.98
CA LEU A 12 -10.52 -5.89 2.16
C LEU A 12 -9.50 -6.44 1.16
N ALA A 13 -8.98 -7.65 1.35
CA ALA A 13 -7.90 -8.17 0.50
C ALA A 13 -8.31 -8.31 -0.96
N PHE A 14 -9.53 -8.81 -1.21
CA PHE A 14 -10.05 -8.89 -2.57
C PHE A 14 -10.19 -7.52 -3.26
N ASP A 15 -10.36 -6.44 -2.49
CA ASP A 15 -10.48 -5.09 -3.05
C ASP A 15 -9.17 -4.67 -3.74
N PHE A 16 -8.02 -4.99 -3.13
CA PHE A 16 -6.69 -4.68 -3.70
C PHE A 16 -6.47 -5.37 -5.05
N LEU A 17 -6.97 -6.60 -5.20
CA LEU A 17 -6.87 -7.37 -6.44
C LEU A 17 -7.73 -6.79 -7.58
N THR A 18 -8.72 -5.95 -7.25
CA THR A 18 -9.61 -5.31 -8.24
C THR A 18 -9.16 -3.90 -8.63
N LEU A 19 -8.08 -3.38 -8.04
CA LEU A 19 -7.56 -2.04 -8.35
C LEU A 19 -7.01 -2.00 -9.77
N LYS A 20 -7.34 -0.93 -10.50
CA LYS A 20 -6.82 -0.68 -11.85
C LYS A 20 -5.86 0.51 -11.79
N SER A 21 -4.62 0.32 -12.25
CA SER A 21 -3.69 1.43 -12.45
C SER A 21 -4.23 2.38 -13.51
N ILE A 22 -3.95 3.67 -13.35
CA ILE A 22 -4.27 4.66 -14.38
C ILE A 22 -3.20 4.57 -15.48
N PRO A 23 -3.59 4.57 -16.77
CA PRO A 23 -2.63 4.73 -17.87
C PRO A 23 -1.77 5.99 -17.67
N HIS A 24 -0.46 5.87 -17.84
CA HIS A 24 0.53 6.97 -17.68
C HIS A 24 0.81 7.46 -16.25
N GLU A 25 0.10 6.97 -15.23
CA GLU A 25 0.35 7.29 -13.81
C GLU A 25 0.39 6.01 -12.96
N SER A 26 1.53 5.31 -12.96
CA SER A 26 1.69 3.98 -12.34
C SER A 26 1.43 3.93 -10.83
N ASN A 27 1.50 5.09 -10.16
CA ASN A 27 1.36 5.20 -8.71
C ASN A 27 -0.07 5.57 -8.30
N ILE A 28 -0.98 5.77 -9.25
CA ILE A 28 -2.38 6.08 -8.97
C ILE A 28 -3.25 4.92 -9.43
N PHE A 29 -4.11 4.48 -8.53
CA PHE A 29 -5.09 3.44 -8.77
C PHE A 29 -6.49 4.03 -8.82
N SER A 30 -7.39 3.35 -9.53
CA SER A 30 -8.79 3.73 -9.62
C SER A 30 -9.71 2.59 -9.19
N ARG A 31 -10.76 2.95 -8.45
CA ARG A 31 -11.83 2.02 -8.06
C ARG A 31 -13.14 2.79 -7.95
N LYS A 32 -14.20 2.30 -8.61
CA LYS A 32 -15.54 2.93 -8.59
C LYS A 32 -15.51 4.46 -8.82
N ARG A 33 -14.71 4.91 -9.81
CA ARG A 33 -14.50 6.33 -10.18
C ARG A 33 -13.83 7.20 -9.11
N ARG A 34 -13.18 6.59 -8.11
CA ARG A 34 -12.31 7.27 -7.15
C ARG A 34 -10.85 6.95 -7.43
N TYR A 35 -10.00 7.95 -7.26
CA TYR A 35 -8.56 7.83 -7.41
C TYR A 35 -7.88 7.66 -6.05
N LEU A 36 -6.89 6.79 -6.02
CA LEU A 36 -6.33 6.22 -4.80
C LEU A 36 -4.81 6.27 -4.89
N LEU A 37 -4.21 6.82 -3.83
CA LEU A 37 -2.76 6.86 -3.65
C LEU A 37 -2.33 5.97 -2.48
N HIS A 38 -3.09 6.00 -1.39
CA HIS A 38 -2.88 5.14 -0.23
C HIS A 38 -4.13 4.35 0.10
N ALA A 39 -3.92 3.15 0.62
CA ALA A 39 -4.96 2.26 1.09
C ALA A 39 -4.50 1.62 2.40
N GLU A 40 -5.47 1.34 3.27
CA GLU A 40 -5.26 0.68 4.54
C GLU A 40 -5.98 -0.67 4.54
N THR A 41 -5.39 -1.64 5.21
CA THR A 41 -5.99 -2.96 5.44
C THR A 41 -5.58 -3.46 6.81
N MET A 42 -6.38 -4.37 7.36
CA MET A 42 -6.10 -5.05 8.62
C MET A 42 -6.32 -6.55 8.42
N GLY A 43 -5.45 -7.35 9.01
CA GLY A 43 -5.52 -8.81 8.93
C GLY A 43 -4.39 -9.48 9.71
N ILE A 44 -4.31 -10.79 9.56
CA ILE A 44 -3.31 -11.65 10.20
C ILE A 44 -2.12 -11.82 9.26
N VAL A 45 -0.91 -11.71 9.78
CA VAL A 45 0.31 -12.05 9.02
C VAL A 45 0.38 -13.55 8.85
N VAL A 46 0.25 -14.04 7.61
CA VAL A 46 0.24 -15.48 7.30
C VAL A 46 1.59 -16.01 6.80
N THR A 47 2.41 -15.14 6.20
CA THR A 47 3.79 -15.47 5.81
C THR A 47 4.72 -14.35 6.25
N ARG A 48 6.00 -14.68 6.45
CA ARG A 48 7.04 -13.70 6.77
C ARG A 48 8.39 -14.16 6.21
N ASP A 49 8.99 -13.31 5.39
CA ASP A 49 10.33 -13.49 4.82
C ASP A 49 11.15 -12.23 5.11
N PHE A 50 12.18 -12.40 5.93
CA PHE A 50 13.08 -11.32 6.31
C PHE A 50 14.26 -11.25 5.35
N LYS A 51 14.44 -10.12 4.67
CA LYS A 51 15.64 -9.81 3.89
C LYS A 51 16.50 -8.83 4.69
N PRO A 52 17.59 -9.30 5.33
CA PRO A 52 18.46 -8.47 6.14
C PRO A 52 18.89 -7.20 5.40
N ASN A 53 18.89 -6.08 6.11
CA ASN A 53 19.25 -4.75 5.60
C ASN A 53 18.44 -4.24 4.39
N ARG A 54 17.31 -4.87 4.06
CA ARG A 54 16.47 -4.49 2.93
C ARG A 54 15.02 -4.30 3.36
N PHE A 55 14.28 -5.39 3.53
CA PHE A 55 12.85 -5.36 3.80
C PHE A 55 12.35 -6.65 4.47
N ILE A 56 11.20 -6.56 5.12
CA ILE A 56 10.37 -7.72 5.45
C ILE A 56 9.30 -7.84 4.38
N LYS A 57 9.23 -8.99 3.72
CA LYS A 57 8.07 -9.38 2.92
C LYS A 57 7.14 -10.21 3.79
N PHE A 58 5.85 -9.93 3.73
CA PHE A 58 4.85 -10.65 4.51
C PHE A 58 3.51 -10.59 3.80
N ASP A 59 2.70 -11.63 3.92
CA ASP A 59 1.35 -11.63 3.37
C ASP A 59 0.35 -11.39 4.50
N ILE A 60 -0.63 -10.50 4.27
CA ILE A 60 -1.73 -10.24 5.19
C ILE A 60 -2.98 -10.98 4.70
N GLY A 61 -3.47 -11.94 5.48
CA GLY A 61 -4.75 -12.60 5.27
C GLY A 61 -5.86 -11.98 6.12
N ASN A 62 -7.02 -11.65 5.52
CA ASN A 62 -8.17 -11.09 6.25
C ASN A 62 -9.50 -11.82 6.00
N GLY A 63 -9.42 -13.10 5.64
CA GLY A 63 -10.59 -13.95 5.38
C GLY A 63 -11.20 -13.79 3.98
N THR A 64 -10.73 -12.83 3.18
CA THR A 64 -11.18 -12.65 1.78
C THR A 64 -10.12 -13.04 0.75
N ASP A 65 -8.86 -12.75 1.04
CA ASP A 65 -7.67 -13.17 0.27
C ASP A 65 -6.41 -12.84 1.10
N CYS A 66 -5.22 -13.02 0.51
CA CYS A 66 -3.92 -12.62 1.03
C CYS A 66 -3.30 -11.49 0.20
N ILE A 67 -2.84 -10.43 0.87
CA ILE A 67 -2.20 -9.27 0.24
C ILE A 67 -0.69 -9.34 0.47
N PRO A 68 0.14 -9.44 -0.58
CA PRO A 68 1.58 -9.36 -0.42
C PRO A 68 2.00 -7.93 -0.03
N CYS A 69 2.73 -7.82 1.07
CA CYS A 69 3.18 -6.57 1.66
C CYS A 69 4.71 -6.56 1.79
N ILE A 70 5.30 -5.39 1.59
CA ILE A 70 6.75 -5.16 1.76
C ILE A 70 6.92 -4.00 2.73
N ARG A 71 7.69 -4.21 3.80
CA ARG A 71 8.14 -3.17 4.71
C ARG A 71 9.64 -3.02 4.61
N TRP A 72 10.10 -1.90 4.05
CA TRP A 72 11.52 -1.53 4.04
C TRP A 72 12.01 -1.28 5.48
N ILE A 73 13.18 -1.81 5.84
CA ILE A 73 13.71 -1.76 7.21
C ILE A 73 14.81 -0.70 7.34
N ASN A 74 15.36 -0.24 6.23
CA ASN A 74 16.46 0.72 6.19
C ASN A 74 16.17 1.80 5.15
N GLU A 75 15.19 2.67 5.41
CA GLU A 75 15.36 4.02 4.92
C GLU A 75 16.37 4.66 5.87
N GLU A 76 17.60 4.98 5.41
CA GLU A 76 18.23 6.17 5.96
C GLU A 76 17.14 7.23 5.95
N THR A 77 16.76 7.73 7.13
CA THR A 77 15.74 8.77 7.33
C THR A 77 15.54 9.56 6.05
N PRO A 78 14.38 9.47 5.36
CA PRO A 78 14.14 10.40 4.28
C PRO A 78 14.27 11.77 4.91
N ARG A 79 15.20 12.60 4.42
CA ARG A 79 15.37 14.02 4.82
C ARG A 79 14.10 14.85 4.61
N HIS A 80 12.97 14.21 4.29
CA HIS A 80 11.64 14.77 4.12
C HIS A 80 10.80 14.78 5.40
N PHE A 81 11.09 13.93 6.40
CA PHE A 81 10.40 13.97 7.70
C PHE A 81 11.05 14.92 8.74
N SER A 82 12.10 15.64 8.37
CA SER A 82 12.68 16.74 9.17
C SER A 82 12.05 18.12 8.89
N ARG A 83 10.84 18.18 8.31
CA ARG A 83 10.07 19.42 8.28
C ARG A 83 9.46 19.71 9.66
N ARG A 84 10.27 20.42 10.45
CA ARG A 84 9.95 21.49 11.43
C ARG A 84 8.61 21.37 12.19
N ILE A 85 8.71 21.21 13.50
CA ILE A 85 7.96 22.03 14.46
C ILE A 85 8.94 23.10 14.94
#